data_AF-A0A7V4G9A6-F1
#
_entry.id   AF-A0A7V4G9A6-F1
#
_cell.length_a   1.000
_cell.length_b   1.000
_cell.length_c   1.000
_cell.angle_alpha   90.00
_cell.angle_beta   90.00
_cell.angle_gamma   90.00
#
_symmetry.space_group_name_H-M   'P 1'
#
loop_
_entity.id
_entity.type
_entity.pdbx_description
1 polymer ?
#
loop_
_entity_poly.entity_id
_entity_poly.type
_entity_poly.pdbx_seq_one_letter_code
_entity_poly.pdbx_strand_id
1 'polypeptide(L)'
;EQPTGYVEINPEDARQLKIHEGETVAVSSRRGRLEAPAKISPAVLPGNIFLPIHFGENPTNILTSAEALDPLAKIPEFKVGKARLEKVQE
;
A
#
# COMPACT_ATOMS: atom_id res chain seq x y z
N GLU A 1 -3.58 11.50 -16.59
CA GLU A 1 -3.67 11.57 -15.12
C GLU A 1 -4.21 10.24 -14.59
N GLN A 2 -3.87 9.85 -13.37
CA GLN A 2 -4.43 8.65 -12.73
C GLN A 2 -5.76 9.04 -12.07
N PRO A 3 -6.88 8.34 -12.34
CA PRO A 3 -8.20 8.73 -11.85
C PRO A 3 -8.44 8.34 -10.39
N THR A 4 -7.71 7.35 -9.87
CA THR A 4 -7.84 6.86 -8.49
C THR A 4 -6.52 6.31 -7.96
N GLY A 5 -6.47 5.98 -6.67
CA GLY A 5 -5.32 5.35 -6.04
C GLY A 5 -5.09 3.92 -6.52
N TYR A 6 -3.91 3.40 -6.22
CA TYR A 6 -3.53 2.02 -6.56
C TYR A 6 -2.52 1.48 -5.56
N VAL A 7 -2.40 0.16 -5.50
CA VAL A 7 -1.35 -0.54 -4.76
C VAL A 7 -0.40 -1.15 -5.78
N GLU A 8 0.81 -0.60 -5.86
CA GLU A 8 1.83 -1.13 -6.76
C GLU A 8 2.55 -2.30 -6.11
N ILE A 9 2.55 -3.44 -6.79
CA ILE A 9 2.95 -4.76 -6.27
C ILE A 9 3.98 -5.39 -7.22
N ASN A 10 5.00 -6.02 -6.66
CA ASN A 10 5.97 -6.77 -7.45
C ASN A 10 5.31 -7.98 -8.15
N PRO A 11 5.70 -8.33 -9.40
CA PRO A 11 5.13 -9.48 -10.11
C PRO A 11 5.25 -10.82 -9.35
N GLU A 12 6.32 -11.04 -8.59
CA GLU A 12 6.52 -12.27 -7.82
C GLU A 12 5.53 -12.37 -6.66
N ASP A 13 5.33 -11.28 -5.92
CA ASP A 13 4.37 -11.25 -4.82
C ASP A 13 2.94 -11.38 -5.34
N ALA A 14 2.62 -10.70 -6.45
CA ALA A 14 1.31 -10.82 -7.11
C ALA A 14 1.02 -12.26 -7.53
N ARG A 15 2.03 -12.95 -8.10
CA ARG A 15 1.93 -14.38 -8.47
C ARG A 15 1.72 -15.29 -7.27
N GLN A 16 2.46 -15.07 -6.18
CA GLN A 16 2.33 -15.85 -4.93
C GLN A 16 0.95 -15.66 -4.30
N LEU A 17 0.44 -14.43 -4.31
CA LEU A 17 -0.85 -14.04 -3.72
C LEU A 17 -2.05 -14.23 -4.67
N LYS A 18 -1.81 -14.64 -5.93
CA LYS A 18 -2.84 -14.81 -6.97
C LYS A 18 -3.66 -13.53 -7.22
N ILE A 19 -2.97 -12.40 -7.24
CA ILE A 19 -3.51 -11.06 -7.53
C ILE A 19 -3.25 -10.76 -9.00
N HIS A 20 -4.26 -10.25 -9.70
CA HIS A 20 -4.15 -9.83 -11.09
C HIS A 20 -4.14 -8.30 -11.22
N GLU A 21 -3.63 -7.80 -12.36
CA GLU A 21 -3.63 -6.37 -12.68
C GLU A 21 -5.05 -5.79 -12.62
N GLY A 22 -5.21 -4.63 -11.99
CA GLY A 22 -6.48 -3.93 -11.81
C GLY A 22 -7.42 -4.54 -10.76
N GLU A 23 -7.08 -5.69 -10.17
CA GLU A 23 -7.92 -6.34 -9.17
C GLU A 23 -7.93 -5.56 -7.85
N THR A 24 -9.10 -5.46 -7.20
CA THR A 24 -9.19 -4.80 -5.89
C THR A 24 -8.48 -5.61 -4.82
N VAL A 25 -7.52 -4.98 -4.16
CA VAL A 25 -6.76 -5.56 -3.06
C VAL A 25 -6.97 -4.74 -1.78
N ALA A 26 -6.91 -5.44 -0.65
CA ALA A 26 -6.94 -4.84 0.67
C ALA A 26 -5.53 -4.73 1.24
N VAL A 27 -5.17 -3.52 1.68
CA VAL A 27 -3.97 -3.28 2.46
C VAL A 27 -4.37 -2.96 3.88
N SER A 28 -3.95 -3.80 4.82
CA SER A 28 -4.25 -3.63 6.24
C SER A 28 -2.98 -3.48 7.07
N SER A 29 -3.05 -2.63 8.09
CA SER A 29 -2.02 -2.52 9.13
C SER A 29 -2.70 -2.50 10.50
N ARG A 30 -1.92 -2.42 11.58
CA ARG A 30 -2.48 -2.22 12.93
C ARG A 30 -3.28 -0.92 13.09
N ARG A 31 -3.16 0.02 12.14
CA ARG A 31 -3.72 1.38 12.23
C ARG A 31 -4.96 1.60 11.37
N GLY A 32 -5.14 0.78 10.35
CA GLY A 32 -6.24 0.96 9.41
C GLY A 32 -6.22 -0.06 8.28
N ARG A 33 -7.21 0.06 7.40
CA ARG A 33 -7.37 -0.76 6.21
C ARG A 33 -7.94 0.08 5.09
N LEU A 34 -7.37 -0.04 3.89
CA LEU A 34 -7.91 0.53 2.67
C LEU A 34 -7.99 -0.53 1.57
N GLU A 35 -8.82 -0.27 0.58
CA GLU A 35 -8.90 -1.05 -0.65
C GLU A 35 -8.55 -0.15 -1.83
N ALA A 36 -7.86 -0.71 -2.82
CA ALA A 36 -7.49 -0.01 -4.05
C ALA A 36 -7.14 -1.04 -5.14
N PRO A 37 -7.21 -0.69 -6.43
CA PRO A 37 -6.79 -1.56 -7.52
C PRO A 37 -5.29 -1.89 -7.44
N ALA A 38 -4.94 -3.13 -7.74
CA ALA A 38 -3.58 -3.59 -7.89
C ALA A 38 -2.95 -3.07 -9.19
N LYS A 39 -1.70 -2.62 -9.09
CA LYS A 39 -0.86 -2.28 -10.24
C LYS A 39 0.41 -3.14 -10.21
N ILE A 40 0.57 -4.04 -11.15
CA ILE A 40 1.69 -4.99 -11.15
C ILE A 40 2.87 -4.36 -11.88
N SER A 41 4.01 -4.27 -11.20
CA SER A 41 5.17 -3.54 -11.73
C SER A 41 6.49 -4.00 -11.10
N PRO A 42 7.57 -4.18 -11.89
CA PRO A 42 8.89 -4.50 -11.36
C PRO A 42 9.58 -3.30 -10.68
N ALA A 43 8.95 -2.11 -10.66
CA ALA A 43 9.53 -0.91 -10.02
C ALA A 43 9.58 -1.02 -8.49
N VAL A 44 8.73 -1.86 -7.90
CA VAL A 44 8.73 -2.15 -6.46
C VAL A 44 9.45 -3.49 -6.23
N LEU A 45 10.33 -3.53 -5.23
CA LEU A 45 11.06 -4.75 -4.86
C LEU A 45 10.12 -5.80 -4.25
N PRO A 46 10.41 -7.11 -4.40
CA PRO A 46 9.66 -8.16 -3.72
C PRO A 46 9.58 -7.92 -2.21
N GLY A 47 8.41 -8.20 -1.62
CA GLY A 47 8.09 -7.97 -0.21
C GLY A 47 7.74 -6.52 0.14
N ASN A 48 7.76 -5.59 -0.83
CA ASN A 48 7.36 -4.20 -0.66
C ASN A 48 6.14 -3.86 -1.51
N ILE A 49 5.40 -2.84 -1.08
CA ILE A 49 4.30 -2.25 -1.83
C ILE A 49 4.47 -0.74 -1.88
N PHE A 50 3.94 -0.10 -2.92
CA PHE A 50 3.88 1.35 -3.03
C PHE A 50 2.44 1.83 -3.18
N LEU A 51 2.10 2.90 -2.47
CA LEU A 51 0.80 3.55 -2.54
C LEU A 51 1.00 5.08 -2.64
N PRO A 52 0.39 5.77 -3.61
CA PRO A 52 0.40 7.22 -3.68
C PRO A 52 -0.45 7.85 -2.56
N ILE A 53 -0.15 9.09 -2.17
CA ILE A 53 -0.85 9.82 -1.09
C ILE A 53 -1.83 10.88 -1.60
N HIS A 54 -2.09 10.93 -2.91
CA HIS A 54 -2.82 12.01 -3.56
C HIS A 54 -4.34 11.82 -3.60
N PHE A 55 -4.82 10.61 -3.29
CA PHE A 55 -6.20 10.19 -3.51
C PHE A 55 -6.96 10.08 -2.19
N GLY A 56 -8.01 10.89 -2.02
CA GLY A 56 -8.80 10.92 -0.79
C GLY A 56 -9.66 9.67 -0.62
N GLU A 57 -10.07 9.06 -1.72
CA GLU A 57 -10.83 7.81 -1.78
C GLU A 57 -10.00 6.58 -1.40
N ASN A 58 -8.66 6.66 -1.50
CA ASN A 58 -7.73 5.65 -1.00
C ASN A 58 -6.71 6.31 -0.05
N PRO A 59 -7.11 6.67 1.18
CA PRO A 59 -6.30 7.52 2.05
C PRO A 59 -5.12 6.74 2.67
N THR A 60 -4.01 6.63 1.95
CA THR A 60 -2.81 5.85 2.36
C THR A 60 -2.30 6.14 3.78
N ASN A 61 -2.42 7.39 4.24
CA ASN A 61 -1.93 7.78 5.57
C ASN A 61 -2.68 7.13 6.75
N ILE A 62 -3.83 6.49 6.53
CA ILE A 62 -4.47 5.68 7.60
C ILE A 62 -3.60 4.47 8.01
N LEU A 63 -2.63 4.09 7.18
CA LEU A 63 -1.73 2.97 7.43
C LEU A 63 -0.45 3.39 8.18
N THR A 64 -0.09 4.68 8.16
CA THR A 64 1.21 5.21 8.59
C THR A 64 1.23 5.64 10.06
N SER A 65 2.42 5.73 10.66
CA SER A 65 2.59 6.10 12.07
C SER A 65 2.68 7.60 12.26
N ALA A 66 1.83 8.17 13.10
CA ALA A 66 2.01 9.55 13.61
C ALA A 66 2.82 9.59 14.93
N GLU A 67 2.94 8.46 15.63
CA GLU A 67 3.57 8.38 16.96
C GLU A 67 5.08 8.14 16.90
N ALA A 68 5.53 7.42 15.87
CA ALA A 68 6.95 7.12 15.68
C ALA A 68 7.59 8.32 14.97
N LEU A 69 8.34 9.12 15.74
CA LEU A 69 8.98 10.33 15.27
C LEU A 69 10.50 10.18 15.33
N ASP A 70 11.19 10.73 14.33
CA ASP A 70 12.64 10.91 14.39
C ASP A 70 13.00 11.70 15.67
N PRO A 71 13.99 11.25 16.47
CA PRO A 71 14.28 11.85 17.77
C PRO A 71 14.77 13.30 17.67
N LEU A 72 15.36 13.71 16.55
CA LEU A 72 15.92 15.04 16.33
C LEU A 72 14.93 15.95 15.58
N ALA A 73 14.54 15.53 14.37
CA ALA A 73 13.74 16.33 13.44
C ALA A 73 12.22 16.25 13.72
N LYS A 74 11.78 15.30 14.54
CA LYS A 74 10.36 15.04 14.83
C LYS A 74 9.51 14.72 13.60
N ILE A 75 10.15 14.18 12.56
CA ILE A 75 9.48 13.77 11.32
C ILE A 75 8.88 12.37 11.51
N PRO A 76 7.63 12.10 11.06
CA PRO A 76 7.02 10.79 11.17
C PRO A 76 7.59 9.76 10.19
N GLU A 77 7.50 8.49 10.58
CA GLU A 77 7.85 7.35 9.72
C GLU A 77 6.75 7.04 8.69
N PHE A 78 6.78 7.75 7.56
CA PHE A 78 5.79 7.55 6.48
C PHE A 78 6.15 6.47 5.46
N LYS A 79 7.45 6.17 5.30
CA LYS A 79 7.96 5.29 4.23
C LYS A 79 8.25 3.86 4.69
N VAL A 80 8.03 3.57 5.98
CA VAL A 80 8.26 2.26 6.57
C VAL A 80 7.04 1.88 7.41
N GLY A 81 6.62 0.62 7.30
CA GLY A 81 5.47 0.11 8.01
C GLY A 81 5.16 -1.33 7.60
N LYS A 82 4.76 -2.15 8.57
CA LYS A 82 4.25 -3.49 8.28
C LYS A 82 2.80 -3.38 7.82
N ALA A 83 2.53 -3.94 6.64
CA ALA A 83 1.19 -4.11 6.12
C ALA A 83 0.99 -5.55 5.66
N ARG A 84 -0.27 -5.98 5.64
CA ARG A 84 -0.72 -7.22 5.04
C ARG A 84 -1.47 -6.86 3.77
N LEU A 85 -1.14 -7.56 2.68
CA LEU A 85 -1.79 -7.45 1.38
C LEU A 85 -2.65 -8.69 1.15
N GLU A 86 -3.93 -8.49 0.84
CA GLU A 86 -4.89 -9.58 0.60
C GLU A 86 -5.75 -9.26 -0.62
N LYS A 87 -6.10 -10.30 -1.38
CA LYS A 87 -7.13 -10.22 -2.41
C LYS A 87 -8.50 -10.07 -1.73
N VAL A 88 -9.30 -9.10 -2.20
CA VAL A 88 -10.70 -9.00 -1.77
C VAL A 88 -11.49 -10.04 -2.55
N GLN A 89 -12.06 -11.02 -1.85
CA GLN A 89 -13.00 -11.97 -2.46
C GLN A 89 -14.38 -11.31 -2.47
N GLU A 90 -15.07 -11.36 -3.61
CA GLU A 90 -16.53 -11.18 -3.65
C GLU A 90 -17.24 -12.36 -2.97
#